data_AF-A0A3D1FWA2-F1
#
_entry.id   AF-A0A3D1FWA2-F1
#
_cell.length_a   1.000
_cell.length_b   1.000
_cell.length_c   1.000
_cell.angle_alpha   90.00
_cell.angle_beta   90.00
_cell.angle_gamma   90.00
#
_symmetry.space_group_name_H-M   'P 1'
#
loop_
_entity.id
_entity.type
_entity.pdbx_description
1 polymer ?
#
loop_
_entity_poly.entity_id
_entity_poly.type
_entity_poly.pdbx_seq_one_letter_code
_entity_poly.pdbx_strand_id
1 'polypeptide(L)'
;MKKFLLSLVALAVTITASAQYYHTAPVSGSNPNNVNQENSEYPVGSGLPTDWTSIVGAAQTAGTYSSIQTLPFTFKLQGAAIDSFRVSNTGILTFSRKTNPANHSVGSAQAITNSSIPDSSICVLGLNGSGANDQVARKTFGTSPNRQEWILFSSYSVTGASGSHWSYWSIVLEETTNNIYIVDQRNAGVTPSLTIGVRVNSTNVYDQITSVGSNSSNAPDYLDNTYYTFIQGVQPDYELAGASLNVSPYLGLNVAPFTIAADFTNNGAQNLTSATFNYSI
;
A
#
# COMPACT_ATOMS: atom_id res chain seq x y z
N MET A 1 -51.41 3.39 23.34
CA MET A 1 -50.65 4.07 22.25
C MET A 1 -49.32 4.69 22.70
N LYS A 2 -49.12 5.10 23.98
CA LYS A 2 -47.85 5.70 24.44
C LYS A 2 -46.65 4.73 24.62
N LYS A 3 -46.88 3.41 24.67
CA LYS A 3 -45.81 2.39 24.82
C LYS A 3 -45.24 1.88 23.49
N PHE A 4 -45.87 2.18 22.35
CA PHE A 4 -45.41 1.78 21.01
C PHE A 4 -44.51 2.81 20.32
N LEU A 5 -44.50 4.07 20.79
CA LEU A 5 -43.57 5.08 20.24
C LEU A 5 -42.14 4.92 20.78
N LEU A 6 -41.97 4.36 21.99
CA LEU A 6 -40.64 4.25 22.61
C LEU A 6 -39.79 3.13 21.98
N SER A 7 -40.41 2.09 21.43
CA SER A 7 -39.74 1.00 20.72
C SER A 7 -39.41 1.33 19.26
N LEU A 8 -40.00 2.38 18.68
CA LEU A 8 -39.68 2.84 17.32
C LEU A 8 -38.53 3.86 17.28
N VAL A 9 -38.27 4.55 18.39
CA VAL A 9 -37.16 5.52 18.51
C VAL A 9 -35.84 4.84 18.92
N ALA A 10 -35.90 3.64 19.53
CA ALA A 10 -34.71 2.87 19.88
C ALA A 10 -34.05 2.12 18.71
N LEU A 11 -34.63 2.15 17.50
CA LEU A 11 -34.21 1.31 16.37
C LEU A 11 -33.49 2.05 15.23
N ALA A 12 -33.08 3.31 15.40
CA ALA A 12 -32.50 4.07 14.27
C ALA A 12 -31.33 5.00 14.61
N VAL A 13 -30.54 4.67 15.63
CA VAL A 13 -29.18 5.23 15.76
C VAL A 13 -28.19 4.09 15.91
N THR A 14 -28.13 3.24 14.89
CA THR A 14 -26.84 2.64 14.57
C THR A 14 -25.97 3.78 14.06
N ILE A 15 -25.16 4.35 14.95
CA ILE A 15 -23.93 5.02 14.54
C ILE A 15 -23.16 3.96 13.78
N THR A 16 -23.33 3.90 12.46
CA THR A 16 -22.36 3.23 11.61
C THR A 16 -21.10 4.02 11.84
N ALA A 17 -20.17 3.47 12.63
CA ALA A 17 -18.83 3.99 12.66
C ALA A 17 -18.39 4.01 11.19
N SER A 18 -18.23 5.21 10.62
CA SER A 18 -17.58 5.36 9.34
C SER A 18 -16.17 4.87 9.58
N ALA A 19 -15.89 3.59 9.28
CA ALA A 19 -14.54 3.11 9.38
C ALA A 19 -13.73 3.94 8.37
N GLN A 20 -12.68 4.59 8.85
CA GLN A 20 -11.78 5.41 8.07
C GLN A 20 -10.56 4.55 7.72
N TYR A 21 -9.77 4.97 6.74
CA TYR A 21 -8.41 4.52 6.58
C TYR A 21 -7.50 5.70 6.88
N TYR A 22 -6.31 5.40 7.36
CA TYR A 22 -5.22 6.35 7.45
C TYR A 22 -3.93 5.66 7.04
N HIS A 23 -2.94 6.45 6.62
CA HIS A 23 -1.63 5.97 6.30
C HIS A 23 -0.58 6.44 7.30
N THR A 24 0.50 5.68 7.42
CA THR A 24 1.71 6.10 8.15
C THR A 24 2.71 6.73 7.20
N ALA A 25 3.75 7.37 7.76
CA ALA A 25 4.91 7.75 6.98
C ALA A 25 5.54 6.53 6.26
N PRO A 26 6.19 6.74 5.10
CA PRO A 26 6.89 5.68 4.41
C PRO A 26 8.04 5.11 5.24
N VAL A 27 8.27 3.81 5.12
CA VAL A 27 9.40 3.11 5.71
C VAL A 27 10.29 2.59 4.59
N SER A 28 11.53 3.05 4.57
CA SER A 28 12.55 2.65 3.59
C SER A 28 13.51 1.62 4.17
N GLY A 29 14.21 0.90 3.30
CA GLY A 29 15.26 -0.02 3.73
C GLY A 29 14.78 -1.44 4.05
N SER A 30 13.52 -1.76 3.76
CA SER A 30 12.94 -3.07 4.05
C SER A 30 11.59 -3.27 3.36
N ASN A 31 11.10 -4.51 3.40
CA ASN A 31 9.71 -4.84 3.11
C ASN A 31 8.86 -4.89 4.40
N PRO A 32 7.52 -4.75 4.27
CA PRO A 32 6.60 -4.82 5.42
C PRO A 32 6.86 -6.03 6.31
N ASN A 33 7.13 -5.77 7.59
CA ASN A 33 7.39 -6.77 8.64
C ASN A 33 8.54 -7.75 8.32
N ASN A 34 9.37 -7.44 7.33
CA ASN A 34 10.47 -8.27 6.86
C ASN A 34 10.05 -9.72 6.49
N VAL A 35 8.79 -9.92 6.07
CA VAL A 35 8.24 -11.25 5.72
C VAL A 35 8.72 -11.72 4.34
N ASN A 36 8.76 -10.80 3.37
CA ASN A 36 9.37 -11.01 2.06
C ASN A 36 10.79 -10.39 2.05
N GLN A 37 11.81 -11.23 1.95
CA GLN A 37 13.24 -10.84 1.89
C GLN A 37 13.90 -11.31 0.58
N GLU A 38 13.13 -11.44 -0.50
CA GLU A 38 13.70 -11.83 -1.79
C GLU A 38 14.53 -10.71 -2.41
N ASN A 39 15.65 -11.09 -3.01
CA ASN A 39 16.58 -10.19 -3.72
C ASN A 39 16.51 -10.43 -5.23
N SER A 40 15.28 -10.52 -5.74
CA SER A 40 15.01 -11.06 -7.08
C SER A 40 13.88 -10.31 -7.78
N GLU A 41 13.82 -9.00 -7.61
CA GLU A 41 12.75 -8.15 -8.13
C GLU A 41 12.91 -7.86 -9.62
N TYR A 42 12.79 -8.87 -10.46
CA TYR A 42 13.03 -8.81 -11.91
C TYR A 42 11.74 -8.98 -12.71
N PRO A 43 11.77 -8.78 -14.05
CA PRO A 43 10.61 -9.11 -14.86
C PRO A 43 10.22 -10.58 -14.74
N VAL A 44 8.92 -10.85 -14.81
CA VAL A 44 8.39 -12.23 -14.86
C VAL A 44 9.03 -12.99 -16.01
N GLY A 45 9.61 -14.16 -15.72
CA GLY A 45 10.32 -14.98 -16.71
C GLY A 45 11.73 -14.48 -17.06
N SER A 46 12.21 -13.40 -16.44
CA SER A 46 13.54 -12.82 -16.67
C SER A 46 14.27 -12.51 -15.34
N GLY A 47 14.28 -13.46 -14.41
CA GLY A 47 14.99 -13.37 -13.13
C GLY A 47 14.08 -13.36 -11.90
N LEU A 48 12.77 -13.13 -12.07
CA LEU A 48 11.80 -13.30 -10.97
C LEU A 48 11.70 -14.79 -10.60
N PRO A 49 11.66 -15.15 -9.31
CA PRO A 49 11.52 -16.55 -8.90
C PRO A 49 10.28 -17.21 -9.51
N THR A 50 10.41 -18.49 -9.87
CA THR A 50 9.40 -19.22 -10.66
C THR A 50 8.11 -19.53 -9.92
N ASP A 51 8.06 -19.32 -8.61
CA ASP A 51 6.88 -19.49 -7.77
C ASP A 51 6.00 -18.23 -7.69
N TRP A 52 6.41 -17.12 -8.34
CA TRP A 52 5.50 -16.03 -8.68
C TRP A 52 4.59 -16.43 -9.84
N THR A 53 3.28 -16.24 -9.66
CA THR A 53 2.28 -16.59 -10.69
C THR A 53 1.85 -15.33 -11.44
N SER A 54 2.06 -15.31 -12.77
CA SER A 54 1.53 -14.24 -13.64
C SER A 54 0.01 -14.30 -13.73
N ILE A 55 -0.68 -13.20 -13.42
CA ILE A 55 -2.14 -13.06 -13.43
C ILE A 55 -2.65 -12.04 -14.45
N VAL A 56 -1.75 -11.19 -14.95
CA VAL A 56 -1.95 -10.38 -16.16
C VAL A 56 -0.65 -10.46 -16.96
N GLY A 57 -0.74 -11.00 -18.19
CA GLY A 57 0.42 -11.16 -19.07
C GLY A 57 0.96 -9.83 -19.61
N ALA A 58 2.04 -9.91 -20.38
CA ALA A 58 2.65 -8.74 -21.01
C ALA A 58 1.88 -8.26 -22.25
N ALA A 59 2.22 -7.05 -22.72
CA ALA A 59 1.70 -6.44 -23.93
C ALA A 59 0.15 -6.42 -23.99
N GLN A 60 -0.48 -6.20 -22.84
CA GLN A 60 -1.93 -6.10 -22.75
C GLN A 60 -2.38 -4.67 -23.02
N THR A 61 -3.57 -4.52 -23.62
CA THR A 61 -4.22 -3.21 -23.72
C THR A 61 -4.42 -2.60 -22.34
N ALA A 62 -4.15 -1.30 -22.18
CA ALA A 62 -4.39 -0.60 -20.92
C ALA A 62 -5.86 -0.75 -20.47
N GLY A 63 -6.05 -1.12 -19.20
CA GLY A 63 -7.35 -1.45 -18.63
C GLY A 63 -7.74 -2.93 -18.79
N THR A 64 -6.81 -3.83 -19.08
CA THR A 64 -7.05 -5.28 -18.95
C THR A 64 -7.05 -5.67 -17.49
N TYR A 65 -8.11 -6.36 -17.04
CA TYR A 65 -8.18 -7.01 -15.73
C TYR A 65 -7.71 -8.46 -15.81
N SER A 66 -7.13 -8.94 -14.72
CA SER A 66 -6.94 -10.37 -14.48
C SER A 66 -8.29 -11.12 -14.45
N SER A 67 -8.21 -12.44 -14.59
CA SER A 67 -9.26 -13.33 -14.09
C SER A 67 -9.42 -13.18 -12.56
N ILE A 68 -10.55 -13.64 -12.03
CA ILE A 68 -10.80 -13.62 -10.57
C ILE A 68 -9.72 -14.45 -9.87
N GLN A 69 -9.11 -13.83 -8.87
CA GLN A 69 -8.10 -14.42 -8.00
C GLN A 69 -8.73 -14.73 -6.64
N THR A 70 -8.37 -15.86 -6.03
CA THR A 70 -8.78 -16.20 -4.65
C THR A 70 -7.69 -15.78 -3.67
N LEU A 71 -8.07 -15.27 -2.49
CA LEU A 71 -7.13 -14.96 -1.41
C LEU A 71 -6.74 -16.22 -0.63
N PRO A 72 -5.46 -16.36 -0.23
CA PRO A 72 -4.99 -17.54 0.51
C PRO A 72 -5.35 -17.51 2.01
N PHE A 73 -5.91 -16.41 2.49
CA PHE A 73 -6.37 -16.19 3.86
C PHE A 73 -7.58 -15.26 3.89
N THR A 74 -8.27 -15.20 5.04
CA THR A 74 -9.34 -14.23 5.26
C THR A 74 -8.76 -12.83 5.42
N PHE A 75 -9.08 -11.95 4.50
CA PHE A 75 -8.80 -10.51 4.58
C PHE A 75 -10.11 -9.76 4.78
N LYS A 76 -10.08 -8.65 5.52
CA LYS A 76 -11.25 -7.78 5.72
C LYS A 76 -10.97 -6.40 5.17
N LEU A 77 -11.83 -5.94 4.26
CA LEU A 77 -11.88 -4.55 3.86
C LEU A 77 -13.06 -3.89 4.56
N GLN A 78 -12.81 -2.94 5.48
CA GLN A 78 -13.87 -2.30 6.27
C GLN A 78 -14.68 -3.29 7.11
N GLY A 79 -14.01 -4.30 7.68
CA GLY A 79 -14.66 -5.36 8.43
C GLY A 79 -15.45 -6.38 7.58
N ALA A 80 -15.67 -6.13 6.29
CA ALA A 80 -16.27 -7.10 5.38
C ALA A 80 -15.23 -8.11 4.89
N ALA A 81 -15.51 -9.40 5.07
CA ALA A 81 -14.63 -10.45 4.58
C ALA A 81 -14.57 -10.44 3.05
N ILE A 82 -13.35 -10.51 2.54
CA ILE A 82 -13.01 -10.59 1.13
C ILE A 82 -12.46 -11.97 0.85
N ASP A 83 -12.94 -12.59 -0.22
CA ASP A 83 -12.51 -13.92 -0.68
C ASP A 83 -11.81 -13.88 -2.05
N SER A 84 -12.02 -12.80 -2.80
CA SER A 84 -11.57 -12.70 -4.18
C SER A 84 -11.25 -11.27 -4.62
N PHE A 85 -10.38 -11.17 -5.62
CA PHE A 85 -9.98 -9.89 -6.22
C PHE A 85 -9.71 -10.02 -7.72
N ARG A 86 -9.59 -8.87 -8.39
CA ARG A 86 -9.05 -8.72 -9.74
C ARG A 86 -8.04 -7.59 -9.75
N VAL A 87 -7.09 -7.62 -10.68
CA VAL A 87 -6.06 -6.56 -10.82
C VAL A 87 -6.05 -6.04 -12.25
N SER A 88 -6.08 -4.71 -12.44
CA SER A 88 -5.90 -4.10 -13.77
C SER A 88 -4.42 -3.88 -14.05
N ASN A 89 -4.04 -3.89 -15.32
CA ASN A 89 -2.73 -3.39 -15.76
C ASN A 89 -2.61 -1.84 -15.74
N THR A 90 -3.45 -1.16 -14.96
CA THR A 90 -3.39 0.29 -14.72
C THR A 90 -3.36 0.61 -13.22
N GLY A 91 -2.93 -0.35 -12.40
CA GLY A 91 -2.67 -0.14 -10.99
C GLY A 91 -3.90 -0.23 -10.08
N ILE A 92 -4.98 -0.92 -10.48
CA ILE A 92 -6.17 -1.09 -9.64
C ILE A 92 -6.30 -2.56 -9.21
N LEU A 93 -6.17 -2.84 -7.93
CA LEU A 93 -6.67 -4.07 -7.32
C LEU A 93 -8.08 -3.81 -6.81
N THR A 94 -9.08 -4.54 -7.31
CA THR A 94 -10.47 -4.38 -6.88
C THR A 94 -11.04 -5.68 -6.32
N PHE A 95 -11.82 -5.54 -5.25
CA PHE A 95 -12.63 -6.57 -4.62
C PHE A 95 -14.09 -6.51 -5.10
N SER A 96 -14.39 -5.64 -6.07
CA SER A 96 -15.72 -5.53 -6.64
C SER A 96 -16.17 -6.85 -7.28
N ARG A 97 -17.36 -7.31 -6.91
CA ARG A 97 -18.01 -8.50 -7.49
C ARG A 97 -18.80 -8.19 -8.77
N LYS A 98 -18.73 -6.96 -9.28
CA LYS A 98 -19.38 -6.59 -10.55
C LYS A 98 -18.75 -7.38 -11.70
N THR A 99 -19.56 -7.82 -12.65
CA THR A 99 -19.07 -8.50 -13.86
C THR A 99 -18.11 -7.62 -14.66
N ASN A 100 -18.41 -6.32 -14.73
CA ASN A 100 -17.58 -5.30 -15.36
C ASN A 100 -17.33 -4.18 -14.35
N PRO A 101 -16.29 -4.28 -13.49
CA PRO A 101 -15.91 -3.16 -12.63
C PRO A 101 -15.45 -1.98 -13.49
N ALA A 102 -15.64 -0.76 -12.97
CA ALA A 102 -15.10 0.44 -13.60
C ALA A 102 -13.58 0.29 -13.76
N ASN A 103 -13.00 0.87 -14.80
CA ASN A 103 -11.58 0.81 -15.06
C ASN A 103 -11.03 2.17 -15.48
N HIS A 104 -9.91 2.57 -14.89
CA HIS A 104 -9.15 3.74 -15.31
C HIS A 104 -8.13 3.34 -16.39
N SER A 105 -8.63 3.01 -17.58
CA SER A 105 -7.80 2.53 -18.70
C SER A 105 -6.79 3.55 -19.23
N VAL A 106 -6.94 4.84 -18.88
CA VAL A 106 -5.98 5.89 -19.27
C VAL A 106 -4.63 5.71 -18.55
N GLY A 107 -4.61 5.06 -17.38
CA GLY A 107 -3.38 4.78 -16.63
C GLY A 107 -2.69 6.00 -16.04
N SER A 108 -3.27 7.20 -16.15
CA SER A 108 -2.75 8.43 -15.54
C SER A 108 -2.96 8.43 -14.03
N ALA A 109 -2.14 9.20 -13.30
CA ALA A 109 -2.43 9.50 -11.91
C ALA A 109 -3.73 10.32 -11.83
N GLN A 110 -4.60 9.95 -10.90
CA GLN A 110 -5.91 10.56 -10.71
C GLN A 110 -6.30 10.47 -9.23
N ALA A 111 -7.17 11.34 -8.73
CA ALA A 111 -7.75 11.16 -7.40
C ALA A 111 -8.49 9.81 -7.31
N ILE A 112 -8.30 9.04 -6.24
CA ILE A 112 -8.89 7.70 -6.12
C ILE A 112 -10.41 7.74 -6.03
N THR A 113 -10.98 8.91 -5.72
CA THR A 113 -12.43 9.20 -5.73
C THR A 113 -13.03 9.34 -7.13
N ASN A 114 -12.22 9.37 -8.20
CA ASN A 114 -12.71 9.46 -9.58
C ASN A 114 -13.64 8.29 -9.94
N SER A 115 -14.73 8.56 -10.67
CA SER A 115 -15.76 7.56 -11.00
C SER A 115 -15.27 6.39 -11.86
N SER A 116 -14.15 6.54 -12.57
CA SER A 116 -13.50 5.45 -13.33
C SER A 116 -12.78 4.43 -12.43
N ILE A 117 -12.56 4.77 -11.15
CA ILE A 117 -12.03 3.84 -10.15
C ILE A 117 -13.21 3.10 -9.50
N PRO A 118 -13.19 1.76 -9.43
CA PRO A 118 -14.24 1.01 -8.77
C PRO A 118 -14.14 1.18 -7.24
N ASP A 119 -15.29 1.16 -6.57
CA ASP A 119 -15.35 1.00 -5.12
C ASP A 119 -14.74 -0.34 -4.69
N SER A 120 -14.32 -0.43 -3.43
CA SER A 120 -13.60 -1.58 -2.86
C SER A 120 -12.32 -1.89 -3.64
N SER A 121 -11.42 -0.91 -3.73
CA SER A 121 -10.17 -1.02 -4.47
C SER A 121 -8.98 -0.45 -3.72
N ILE A 122 -7.80 -0.98 -4.04
CA ILE A 122 -6.49 -0.47 -3.65
C ILE A 122 -5.80 -0.05 -4.94
N CYS A 123 -5.19 1.13 -4.94
CA CYS A 123 -4.77 1.79 -6.17
C CYS A 123 -3.30 2.22 -6.12
N VAL A 124 -2.65 2.12 -7.27
CA VAL A 124 -1.34 2.69 -7.62
C VAL A 124 -1.47 3.36 -9.00
N LEU A 125 -2.19 4.49 -9.03
CA LEU A 125 -2.59 5.18 -10.26
C LEU A 125 -1.44 6.01 -10.82
N GLY A 126 -1.25 5.97 -12.13
CA GLY A 126 -0.08 6.53 -12.83
C GLY A 126 0.79 5.46 -13.48
N LEU A 127 0.60 4.20 -13.11
CA LEU A 127 1.21 3.05 -13.79
C LEU A 127 0.41 2.63 -15.03
N ASN A 128 1.13 2.18 -16.06
CA ASN A 128 0.55 1.64 -17.29
C ASN A 128 1.33 0.42 -17.77
N GLY A 129 0.69 -0.75 -17.74
CA GLY A 129 1.27 -2.04 -18.11
C GLY A 129 0.90 -2.47 -19.52
N SER A 130 1.39 -1.75 -20.53
CA SER A 130 1.18 -2.06 -21.95
C SER A 130 2.47 -2.50 -22.66
N GLY A 131 3.62 -2.43 -21.99
CA GLY A 131 4.91 -2.80 -22.53
C GLY A 131 5.11 -4.31 -22.66
N ALA A 132 6.17 -4.69 -23.40
CA ALA A 132 6.49 -6.08 -23.72
C ALA A 132 6.92 -6.92 -22.50
N ASN A 133 7.29 -6.28 -21.39
CA ASN A 133 7.71 -6.94 -20.15
C ASN A 133 6.73 -6.69 -18.98
N ASP A 134 5.69 -5.89 -19.21
CA ASP A 134 4.85 -5.35 -18.14
C ASP A 134 3.83 -6.40 -17.71
N GLN A 135 4.01 -6.98 -16.53
CA GLN A 135 3.13 -8.05 -16.04
C GLN A 135 2.68 -7.83 -14.61
N VAL A 136 1.47 -8.29 -14.28
CA VAL A 136 1.07 -8.46 -12.88
C VAL A 136 1.35 -9.89 -12.46
N ALA A 137 2.13 -10.07 -11.40
CA ALA A 137 2.36 -11.35 -10.77
C ALA A 137 1.91 -11.34 -9.31
N ARG A 138 1.67 -12.52 -8.73
CA ARG A 138 1.32 -12.67 -7.32
C ARG A 138 2.08 -13.79 -6.64
N LYS A 139 2.27 -13.67 -5.33
CA LYS A 139 2.86 -14.69 -4.47
C LYS A 139 2.45 -14.48 -3.01
N THR A 140 2.25 -15.59 -2.29
CA THR A 140 2.03 -15.57 -0.85
C THR A 140 3.35 -15.83 -0.11
N PHE A 141 3.68 -14.98 0.85
CA PHE A 141 4.83 -15.14 1.75
C PHE A 141 4.37 -15.43 3.18
N GLY A 142 5.28 -15.98 3.98
CA GLY A 142 5.03 -16.28 5.40
C GLY A 142 4.28 -17.59 5.64
N THR A 143 3.87 -17.81 6.89
CA THR A 143 3.13 -19.00 7.33
C THR A 143 1.95 -18.56 8.19
N SER A 144 0.83 -19.29 8.15
CA SER A 144 -0.36 -18.92 8.92
C SER A 144 -0.03 -18.89 10.42
N PRO A 145 -0.50 -17.88 11.17
CA PRO A 145 -1.45 -16.83 10.78
C PRO A 145 -0.80 -15.51 10.28
N ASN A 146 0.48 -15.51 9.93
CA ASN A 146 1.25 -14.31 9.56
C ASN A 146 1.69 -14.37 8.09
N ARG A 147 0.72 -14.49 7.17
CA ARG A 147 0.98 -14.47 5.73
C ARG A 147 0.79 -13.07 5.14
N GLN A 148 1.49 -12.82 4.05
CA GLN A 148 1.29 -11.66 3.19
C GLN A 148 1.03 -12.11 1.76
N GLU A 149 0.00 -11.55 1.15
CA GLU A 149 -0.28 -11.74 -0.28
C GLU A 149 0.26 -10.55 -1.06
N TRP A 150 1.24 -10.80 -1.92
CA TRP A 150 1.91 -9.80 -2.74
C TRP A 150 1.36 -9.81 -4.15
N ILE A 151 1.05 -8.63 -4.68
CA ILE A 151 0.62 -8.38 -6.05
C ILE A 151 1.61 -7.39 -6.66
N LEU A 152 2.52 -7.90 -7.48
CA LEU A 152 3.61 -7.17 -8.12
C LEU A 152 3.19 -6.64 -9.50
N PHE A 153 3.31 -5.34 -9.70
CA PHE A 153 3.30 -4.66 -11.00
C PHE A 153 4.74 -4.57 -11.52
N SER A 154 5.14 -5.56 -12.32
CA SER A 154 6.53 -5.74 -12.75
C SER A 154 6.81 -5.00 -14.06
N SER A 155 7.84 -4.15 -14.08
CA SER A 155 8.34 -3.45 -15.27
C SER A 155 7.38 -2.41 -15.88
N TYR A 156 6.45 -1.86 -15.10
CA TYR A 156 5.40 -0.99 -15.64
C TYR A 156 5.96 0.34 -16.13
N SER A 157 5.41 0.83 -17.24
CA SER A 157 5.65 2.20 -17.67
C SER A 157 4.93 3.18 -16.73
N VAL A 158 5.41 4.42 -16.68
CA VAL A 158 4.79 5.52 -15.93
C VAL A 158 4.14 6.47 -16.92
N THR A 159 2.84 6.68 -16.78
CA THR A 159 2.08 7.52 -17.71
C THR A 159 2.59 8.96 -17.69
N GLY A 160 2.87 9.51 -18.87
CA GLY A 160 3.39 10.87 -19.04
C GLY A 160 4.93 10.97 -19.02
N ALA A 161 5.64 9.88 -18.73
CA ALA A 161 7.09 9.83 -18.86
C ALA A 161 7.53 9.65 -20.32
N SER A 162 8.72 10.16 -20.66
CA SER A 162 9.33 10.03 -21.99
C SER A 162 10.63 9.24 -21.92
N GLY A 163 11.05 8.67 -23.05
CA GLY A 163 12.24 7.82 -23.12
C GLY A 163 12.02 6.40 -22.54
N SER A 164 13.09 5.62 -22.50
CA SER A 164 13.06 4.26 -21.93
C SER A 164 13.06 4.34 -20.41
N HIS A 165 12.03 3.77 -19.79
CA HIS A 165 11.83 3.79 -18.35
C HIS A 165 10.98 2.59 -17.91
N TRP A 166 10.98 2.33 -16.61
CA TRP A 166 10.12 1.34 -15.98
C TRP A 166 10.08 1.57 -14.46
N SER A 167 9.03 1.05 -13.82
CA SER A 167 8.81 1.13 -12.37
C SER A 167 8.17 -0.17 -11.85
N TYR A 168 8.54 -0.58 -10.65
CA TYR A 168 8.06 -1.78 -9.96
C TYR A 168 7.41 -1.36 -8.66
N TRP A 169 6.16 -1.79 -8.51
CA TRP A 169 5.36 -1.50 -7.33
C TRP A 169 4.60 -2.76 -6.93
N SER A 170 4.33 -2.92 -5.64
CA SER A 170 3.47 -3.99 -5.14
C SER A 170 2.33 -3.47 -4.29
N ILE A 171 1.18 -4.14 -4.37
CA ILE A 171 0.14 -4.09 -3.33
C ILE A 171 0.29 -5.35 -2.48
N VAL A 172 0.31 -5.18 -1.16
CA VAL A 172 0.45 -6.29 -0.20
C VAL A 172 -0.73 -6.28 0.75
N LEU A 173 -1.36 -7.44 0.91
CA LEU A 173 -2.43 -7.67 1.87
C LEU A 173 -1.88 -8.52 3.02
N GLU A 174 -2.16 -8.14 4.26
CA GLU A 174 -1.65 -8.87 5.43
C GLU A 174 -2.74 -9.65 6.17
N GLU A 175 -2.43 -10.91 6.46
CA GLU A 175 -3.27 -11.78 7.29
C GLU A 175 -3.35 -11.25 8.73
N THR A 176 -4.49 -11.46 9.40
CA THR A 176 -4.83 -11.01 10.77
C THR A 176 -5.02 -9.51 10.94
N THR A 177 -4.03 -8.67 10.63
CA THR A 177 -4.10 -7.22 10.84
C THR A 177 -5.05 -6.56 9.83
N ASN A 178 -5.15 -7.13 8.63
CA ASN A 178 -5.80 -6.51 7.46
C ASN A 178 -5.14 -5.19 7.04
N ASN A 179 -3.89 -4.98 7.43
CA ASN A 179 -3.09 -3.89 6.90
C ASN A 179 -2.90 -4.07 5.40
N ILE A 180 -2.87 -2.95 4.71
CA ILE A 180 -2.54 -2.88 3.29
C ILE A 180 -1.21 -2.15 3.18
N TYR A 181 -0.28 -2.72 2.42
CA TYR A 181 0.96 -2.03 2.09
C TYR A 181 1.01 -1.75 0.60
N ILE A 182 1.55 -0.59 0.25
CA ILE A 182 1.93 -0.26 -1.12
C ILE A 182 3.43 -0.05 -1.12
N VAL A 183 4.14 -0.88 -1.89
CA VAL A 183 5.60 -0.99 -1.86
C VAL A 183 6.14 -0.42 -3.17
N ASP A 184 6.96 0.61 -3.07
CA ASP A 184 7.88 1.09 -4.09
C ASP A 184 9.12 0.19 -4.05
N GLN A 185 9.54 -0.34 -5.20
CA GLN A 185 10.58 -1.39 -5.24
C GLN A 185 11.76 -1.03 -6.13
N ARG A 186 11.53 -0.95 -7.44
CA ARG A 186 12.60 -0.66 -8.39
C ARG A 186 12.14 0.32 -9.43
N ASN A 187 13.04 1.19 -9.84
CA ASN A 187 12.71 2.23 -10.79
C ASN A 187 13.93 2.65 -11.60
N ALA A 188 13.74 2.88 -12.90
CA ALA A 188 14.81 3.40 -13.76
C ALA A 188 14.26 4.30 -14.87
N GLY A 189 15.00 5.37 -15.18
CA GLY A 189 14.71 6.27 -16.30
C GLY A 189 13.49 7.18 -16.10
N VAL A 190 12.89 7.22 -14.90
CA VAL A 190 11.71 8.05 -14.59
C VAL A 190 11.70 8.46 -13.12
N THR A 191 11.02 9.55 -12.79
CA THR A 191 10.57 9.84 -11.41
C THR A 191 9.04 9.76 -11.43
N PRO A 192 8.43 8.72 -10.84
CA PRO A 192 6.99 8.60 -10.80
C PRO A 192 6.31 9.79 -10.10
N SER A 193 5.05 10.03 -10.44
CA SER A 193 4.16 10.93 -9.70
C SER A 193 2.81 10.24 -9.62
N LEU A 194 2.71 9.31 -8.67
CA LEU A 194 1.60 8.39 -8.54
C LEU A 194 0.56 8.90 -7.55
N THR A 195 -0.68 8.41 -7.69
CA THR A 195 -1.66 8.44 -6.61
C THR A 195 -1.83 7.03 -6.06
N ILE A 196 -1.50 6.83 -4.80
CA ILE A 196 -1.66 5.54 -4.13
C ILE A 196 -2.72 5.63 -3.04
N GLY A 197 -3.41 4.53 -2.74
CA GLY A 197 -4.35 4.53 -1.63
C GLY A 197 -5.41 3.43 -1.65
N VAL A 198 -6.34 3.54 -0.71
CA VAL A 198 -7.44 2.60 -0.50
C VAL A 198 -8.75 3.34 -0.66
N ARG A 199 -9.65 2.81 -1.50
CA ARG A 199 -11.01 3.30 -1.68
C ARG A 199 -12.01 2.19 -1.39
N VAL A 200 -12.83 2.37 -0.37
CA VAL A 200 -13.93 1.44 -0.09
C VAL A 200 -15.19 1.92 -0.80
N ASN A 201 -15.49 3.21 -0.67
CA ASN A 201 -16.52 3.89 -1.45
C ASN A 201 -16.05 5.29 -1.85
N SER A 202 -16.62 5.83 -2.92
CA SER A 202 -16.23 7.14 -3.47
C SER A 202 -16.58 8.35 -2.60
N THR A 203 -17.42 8.18 -1.58
CA THR A 203 -17.99 9.32 -0.86
C THR A 203 -17.18 9.66 0.39
N ASN A 204 -17.05 8.73 1.34
CA ASN A 204 -16.54 9.06 2.69
C ASN A 204 -15.56 8.03 3.26
N VAL A 205 -15.23 6.98 2.52
CA VAL A 205 -14.36 5.91 3.02
C VAL A 205 -13.24 5.65 2.02
N TYR A 206 -12.22 6.48 2.10
CA TYR A 206 -10.99 6.35 1.35
C TYR A 206 -9.85 7.05 2.08
N ASP A 207 -8.62 6.68 1.74
CA ASP A 207 -7.41 7.40 2.08
C ASP A 207 -6.46 7.35 0.88
N GLN A 208 -5.75 8.45 0.63
CA GLN A 208 -4.87 8.56 -0.54
C GLN A 208 -3.65 9.44 -0.26
N ILE A 209 -2.59 9.13 -0.98
CA ILE A 209 -1.39 9.96 -1.08
C ILE A 209 -1.20 10.30 -2.56
N THR A 210 -1.02 11.58 -2.88
CA THR A 210 -0.83 12.06 -4.25
C THR A 210 0.61 12.51 -4.49
N SER A 211 1.02 12.57 -5.75
CA SER A 211 2.37 12.99 -6.17
C SER A 211 3.47 12.12 -5.56
N VAL A 212 3.19 10.82 -5.41
CA VAL A 212 4.13 9.86 -4.83
C VAL A 212 5.24 9.56 -5.83
N GLY A 213 6.46 9.90 -5.46
CA GLY A 213 7.69 9.55 -6.18
C GLY A 213 8.10 8.10 -6.00
N SER A 214 9.28 7.76 -6.50
CA SER A 214 9.99 6.54 -6.12
C SER A 214 11.19 6.94 -5.27
N ASN A 215 11.29 6.36 -4.08
CA ASN A 215 12.44 6.46 -3.19
C ASN A 215 13.43 5.31 -3.43
N SER A 216 13.01 4.28 -4.15
CA SER A 216 13.82 3.12 -4.46
C SER A 216 14.67 3.35 -5.71
N SER A 217 15.81 2.69 -5.77
CA SER A 217 16.72 2.76 -6.91
C SER A 217 16.44 1.65 -7.94
N ASN A 218 17.47 1.20 -8.66
CA ASN A 218 17.39 0.07 -9.60
C ASN A 218 17.90 -1.23 -8.94
N ALA A 219 18.20 -1.23 -7.64
CA ALA A 219 18.70 -2.45 -6.99
C ALA A 219 17.57 -3.49 -6.90
N PRO A 220 17.83 -4.77 -7.21
CA PRO A 220 16.79 -5.81 -7.21
C PRO A 220 16.53 -6.41 -5.81
N ASP A 221 16.79 -5.65 -4.76
CA ASP A 221 16.95 -6.12 -3.38
C ASP A 221 15.92 -5.45 -2.47
N TYR A 222 15.33 -6.22 -1.55
CA TYR A 222 14.27 -5.68 -0.68
C TYR A 222 14.74 -4.54 0.25
N LEU A 223 16.04 -4.37 0.47
CA LEU A 223 16.60 -3.25 1.23
C LEU A 223 16.58 -1.93 0.44
N ASP A 224 16.30 -1.95 -0.87
CA ASP A 224 16.09 -0.74 -1.66
C ASP A 224 14.65 -0.23 -1.55
N ASN A 225 13.73 -1.08 -1.06
CA ASN A 225 12.31 -0.81 -1.09
C ASN A 225 11.89 0.24 -0.08
N THR A 226 10.79 0.90 -0.42
CA THR A 226 10.05 1.78 0.48
C THR A 226 8.58 1.42 0.48
N TYR A 227 7.95 1.29 1.64
CA TYR A 227 6.54 0.96 1.72
C TYR A 227 5.73 1.98 2.50
N TYR A 228 4.47 2.11 2.09
CA TYR A 228 3.43 2.89 2.74
C TYR A 228 2.42 1.93 3.37
N THR A 229 2.04 2.16 4.63
CA THR A 229 1.06 1.34 5.33
C THR A 229 -0.27 2.07 5.37
N PHE A 230 -1.35 1.40 4.99
CA PHE A 230 -2.73 1.85 5.14
C PHE A 230 -3.43 0.96 6.18
N ILE A 231 -3.95 1.60 7.22
CA ILE A 231 -4.52 0.94 8.40
C ILE A 231 -6.01 1.26 8.45
N GLN A 232 -6.84 0.23 8.66
CA GLN A 232 -8.26 0.41 8.89
C GLN A 232 -8.48 0.96 10.31
N GLY A 233 -9.11 2.13 10.42
CA GLY A 233 -9.44 2.74 11.70
C GLY A 233 -9.43 4.27 11.65
N VAL A 234 -9.62 4.86 12.82
CA VAL A 234 -9.41 6.30 13.02
C VAL A 234 -7.94 6.49 13.37
N GLN A 235 -7.26 7.40 12.67
CA GLN A 235 -5.90 7.78 13.00
C GLN A 235 -5.86 8.29 14.44
N PRO A 236 -4.99 7.77 15.32
CA PRO A 236 -4.81 8.34 16.65
C PRO A 236 -4.44 9.82 16.56
N ASP A 237 -4.95 10.66 17.46
CA ASP A 237 -4.60 12.08 17.49
C ASP A 237 -3.10 12.29 17.72
N TYR A 238 -2.52 11.49 18.62
CA TYR A 238 -1.12 11.59 19.02
C TYR A 238 -0.47 10.22 18.91
N GLU A 239 0.38 10.05 17.90
CA GLU A 239 1.18 8.84 17.73
C GLU A 239 2.58 9.23 17.24
N LEU A 240 3.60 8.77 17.99
CA LEU A 240 4.99 9.09 17.71
C LEU A 240 5.80 7.80 17.65
N ALA A 241 6.38 7.53 16.48
CA ALA A 241 7.30 6.41 16.30
C ALA A 241 8.75 6.90 16.40
N GLY A 242 9.61 6.16 17.09
CA GLY A 242 11.05 6.42 17.07
C GLY A 242 11.63 6.05 15.70
N ALA A 243 12.41 6.94 15.10
CA ALA A 243 13.03 6.74 13.80
C ALA A 243 14.52 6.37 13.93
N SER A 244 15.27 7.08 14.76
CA SER A 244 16.70 6.84 14.98
C SER A 244 17.16 7.35 16.34
N LEU A 245 18.20 6.73 16.88
CA LEU A 245 18.97 7.27 18.00
C LEU A 245 20.24 7.92 17.45
N ASN A 246 20.36 9.23 17.60
CA ASN A 246 21.45 10.04 17.06
C ASN A 246 22.53 10.25 18.12
N VAL A 247 23.10 9.14 18.60
CA VAL A 247 24.16 9.12 19.61
C VAL A 247 25.29 8.24 19.12
N SER A 248 26.54 8.67 19.33
CA SER A 248 27.70 7.83 19.02
C SER A 248 27.64 6.52 19.82
N PRO A 249 27.86 5.35 19.19
CA PRO A 249 27.89 4.08 19.91
C PRO A 249 29.06 3.99 20.90
N TYR A 250 30.07 4.85 20.76
CA TYR A 250 31.21 4.95 21.66
C TYR A 250 31.35 6.38 22.17
N LEU A 251 31.22 6.55 23.49
CA LEU A 251 31.30 7.84 24.16
C LEU A 251 32.59 7.90 24.99
N GLY A 252 33.61 8.56 24.47
CA GLY A 252 34.86 8.80 25.20
C GLY A 252 34.70 9.92 26.23
N LEU A 253 35.12 9.70 27.48
CA LEU A 253 34.99 10.70 28.55
C LEU A 253 35.66 12.06 28.22
N ASN A 254 36.68 12.04 27.36
CA ASN A 254 37.40 13.23 26.91
C ASN A 254 36.60 14.13 25.94
N VAL A 255 35.45 13.67 25.43
CA VAL A 255 34.55 14.46 24.56
C VAL A 255 33.21 14.78 25.22
N ALA A 256 33.12 14.62 26.54
CA ALA A 256 31.95 15.05 27.32
C ALA A 256 31.85 16.59 27.38
N PRO A 257 30.63 17.17 27.50
CA PRO A 257 29.34 16.49 27.62
C PRO A 257 28.81 15.93 26.30
N PHE A 258 28.04 14.85 26.37
CA PHE A 258 27.42 14.22 25.20
C PHE A 258 26.02 14.77 24.95
N THR A 259 25.67 14.94 23.67
CA THR A 259 24.30 15.21 23.25
C THR A 259 23.58 13.88 23.04
N ILE A 260 22.50 13.64 23.78
CA ILE A 260 21.58 12.53 23.51
C ILE A 260 20.45 13.08 22.65
N ALA A 261 20.37 12.61 21.40
CA ALA A 261 19.35 13.02 20.45
C ALA A 261 18.71 11.81 19.78
N ALA A 262 17.48 11.95 19.32
CA ALA A 262 16.75 10.94 18.58
C ALA A 262 15.82 11.63 17.58
N ASP A 263 15.61 11.02 16.42
CA ASP A 263 14.58 11.45 15.48
C ASP A 263 13.32 10.64 15.70
N PHE A 264 12.18 11.31 15.49
CA PHE A 264 10.87 10.71 15.62
C PHE A 264 9.99 11.06 14.43
N THR A 265 9.06 10.18 14.13
CA THR A 265 8.05 10.37 13.09
C THR A 265 6.69 10.55 13.73
N ASN A 266 6.01 11.65 13.41
CA ASN A 266 4.62 11.87 13.80
C ASN A 266 3.71 11.07 12.86
N ASN A 267 3.09 10.02 13.38
CA ASN A 267 2.06 9.23 12.69
C ASN A 267 0.65 9.60 13.18
N GLY A 268 0.52 10.56 14.09
CA GLY A 268 -0.76 11.06 14.59
C GLY A 268 -1.39 12.11 13.70
N ALA A 269 -2.70 12.32 13.89
CA ALA A 269 -3.46 13.32 13.16
C ALA A 269 -3.16 14.77 13.60
N GLN A 270 -2.67 14.96 14.82
CA GLN A 270 -2.37 16.28 15.39
C GLN A 270 -0.89 16.62 15.29
N ASN A 271 -0.60 17.93 15.21
CA ASN A 271 0.76 18.43 15.37
C ASN A 271 1.23 18.20 16.81
N LEU A 272 2.36 17.53 16.98
CA LEU A 272 2.99 17.31 18.27
C LEU A 272 3.76 18.56 18.69
N THR A 273 3.45 19.11 19.87
CA THR A 273 4.13 20.28 20.44
C THR A 273 5.14 19.91 21.53
N SER A 274 5.03 18.71 22.09
CA SER A 274 5.98 18.15 23.06
C SER A 274 5.90 16.62 23.08
N ALA A 275 6.99 15.97 23.48
CA ALA A 275 7.06 14.54 23.73
C ALA A 275 8.03 14.28 24.90
N THR A 276 7.81 13.19 25.65
CA THR A 276 8.76 12.75 26.67
C THR A 276 9.68 11.68 26.08
N PHE A 277 10.96 11.97 26.00
CA PHE A 277 11.99 11.01 25.60
C PHE A 277 12.71 10.48 26.84
N ASN A 278 12.56 9.18 27.10
CA ASN A 278 13.29 8.48 28.15
C ASN A 278 14.42 7.66 27.50
N TYR A 279 15.61 7.68 28.09
CA TYR A 279 16.73 6.84 27.66
C TYR A 279 17.36 6.15 28.88
N SER A 280 17.98 4.99 28.65
CA SER A 280 18.77 4.26 29.63
C SER A 280 20.18 4.02 29.10
N ILE A 281 21.16 4.01 30.00
CA ILE A 281 22.55 3.66 29.73
C ILE A 281 22.82 2.28 30.34
#